data_AF-A0A7Y8IR52-F1
#
_entry.id   AF-A0A7Y8IR52-F1
#
_cell.length_a   1.000
_cell.length_b   1.000
_cell.length_c   1.000
_cell.angle_alpha   90.00
_cell.angle_beta   90.00
_cell.angle_gamma   90.00
#
_symmetry.space_group_name_H-M   'P 1'
#
loop_
_entity.id
_entity.type
_entity.pdbx_description
1 polymer ?
#
loop_
_entity_poly.entity_id
_entity_poly.type
_entity_poly.pdbx_seq_one_letter_code
_entity_poly.pdbx_strand_id
1 'polypeptide(L)'
;MNTRNQKIAPPHQLPDFLRPFFWDYDFDSLSWGEDRELIVARILSSGDWNALTWLRSHTGDRFLREWIEHHQGDGLSPPRLRFWELILGLPHRKVNNWLAAERRKIWGKRVNP
;
A
#
# COMPACT_ATOMS: atom_id res chain seq x y z
N MET A 1 23.91 -6.54 26.49
CA MET A 1 23.46 -5.42 25.63
C MET A 1 22.52 -5.99 24.56
N ASN A 2 21.23 -5.68 24.71
CA ASN A 2 20.06 -5.91 23.85
C ASN A 2 20.11 -6.94 22.72
N THR A 3 19.71 -8.17 23.05
CA THR A 3 19.15 -9.14 22.11
C THR A 3 17.78 -8.64 21.64
N ARG A 4 17.71 -7.99 20.47
CA ARG A 4 16.42 -7.77 19.79
C ARG A 4 15.93 -9.14 19.31
N ASN A 5 15.09 -9.75 20.13
CA ASN A 5 14.41 -11.00 19.87
C ASN A 5 13.43 -10.77 18.70
N GLN A 6 13.91 -10.87 17.47
CA GLN A 6 13.04 -10.97 16.30
C GLN A 6 12.43 -12.36 16.34
N LYS A 7 11.21 -12.47 16.88
CA LYS A 7 10.38 -13.64 16.62
C LYS A 7 10.22 -13.76 15.11
N ILE A 8 10.84 -14.77 14.51
CA ILE A 8 10.63 -15.11 13.11
C ILE A 8 9.20 -15.65 13.06
N ALA A 9 8.27 -14.86 12.53
CA ALA A 9 6.93 -15.32 12.24
C ALA A 9 7.03 -16.57 11.32
N PRO A 10 6.20 -17.60 11.51
CA PRO A 10 6.22 -18.76 10.63
C PRO A 10 6.03 -18.32 9.17
N PRO A 11 6.52 -19.09 8.18
CA PRO A 11 6.67 -18.67 6.78
C PRO A 11 5.38 -18.25 6.05
N HIS A 12 4.23 -18.34 6.70
CA HIS A 12 2.92 -17.95 6.18
C HIS A 12 2.27 -16.77 6.91
N GLN A 13 2.86 -16.29 8.01
CA GLN A 13 2.27 -15.25 8.85
C GLN A 13 2.94 -13.89 8.63
N LEU A 14 2.10 -12.86 8.59
CA LEU A 14 2.54 -11.48 8.52
C LEU A 14 3.23 -11.06 9.82
N PRO A 15 4.24 -10.16 9.75
CA PRO A 15 4.86 -9.62 10.96
C PRO A 15 3.84 -8.96 11.90
N ASP A 16 3.90 -9.26 13.20
CA ASP A 16 2.96 -8.76 14.21
C ASP A 16 2.81 -7.23 14.24
N PHE A 17 3.87 -6.49 13.89
CA PHE A 17 3.81 -5.02 13.87
C PHE A 17 2.87 -4.48 12.78
N LEU A 18 2.44 -5.30 11.82
CA LEU A 18 1.45 -4.93 10.82
C LEU A 18 0.01 -5.03 11.34
N ARG A 19 -0.23 -5.77 12.43
CA ARG A 19 -1.57 -6.00 13.00
C ARG A 19 -2.41 -4.73 13.16
N PRO A 20 -1.88 -3.58 13.62
CA PRO A 20 -2.67 -2.35 13.76
C PRO A 20 -3.29 -1.83 12.45
N PHE A 21 -2.74 -2.18 11.28
CA PHE A 21 -3.27 -1.74 9.98
C PHE A 21 -4.48 -2.58 9.51
N PHE A 22 -4.73 -3.73 10.14
CA PHE A 22 -5.75 -4.72 9.79
C PHE A 22 -6.75 -4.93 10.93
N TRP A 23 -7.10 -3.87 11.66
CA TRP A 23 -8.04 -3.94 12.79
C TRP A 23 -9.43 -4.46 12.41
N ASP A 24 -9.78 -4.41 11.13
CA ASP A 24 -11.04 -4.86 10.55
C ASP A 24 -10.99 -6.29 9.97
N TYR A 25 -9.84 -6.97 10.08
CA TYR A 25 -9.64 -8.35 9.62
C TYR A 25 -9.18 -9.26 10.76
N ASP A 26 -9.45 -10.56 10.62
CA ASP A 26 -8.76 -11.56 11.43
C ASP A 26 -7.31 -11.69 10.96
N PHE A 27 -6.41 -10.95 11.62
CA PHE A 27 -5.00 -10.88 11.24
C PHE A 27 -4.30 -12.24 11.24
N ASP A 28 -4.71 -13.16 12.12
CA ASP A 28 -4.06 -14.48 12.22
C ASP A 28 -4.45 -15.41 11.07
N SER A 29 -5.53 -15.07 10.35
CA SER A 29 -5.96 -15.73 9.12
C SER A 29 -5.29 -15.15 7.86
N LEU A 30 -4.75 -13.92 7.92
CA LEU A 30 -4.16 -13.25 6.77
C LEU A 30 -2.86 -13.91 6.34
N SER A 31 -2.78 -14.25 5.06
CA SER A 31 -1.57 -14.83 4.47
C SER A 31 -1.08 -14.03 3.29
N TRP A 32 0.25 -13.93 3.14
CA TRP A 32 0.83 -13.27 1.97
C TRP A 32 0.45 -13.96 0.65
N GLY A 33 0.23 -15.27 0.67
CA GLY A 33 -0.09 -16.06 -0.53
C GLY A 33 -1.48 -15.78 -1.09
N GLU A 34 -2.48 -15.67 -0.22
CA GLU A 34 -3.88 -15.51 -0.62
C GLU A 34 -4.32 -14.04 -0.61
N ASP A 35 -3.86 -13.26 0.37
CA ASP A 35 -4.35 -11.90 0.62
C ASP A 35 -3.41 -10.80 0.10
N ARG A 36 -2.49 -11.14 -0.81
CA ARG A 36 -1.43 -10.24 -1.28
C ARG A 36 -1.98 -8.87 -1.70
N GLU A 37 -3.04 -8.87 -2.50
CA GLU A 37 -3.66 -7.64 -3.01
C GLU A 37 -4.19 -6.75 -1.88
N LEU A 38 -4.88 -7.34 -0.91
CA LEU A 38 -5.37 -6.63 0.28
C LEU A 38 -4.22 -6.04 1.10
N ILE A 39 -3.19 -6.85 1.36
CA ILE A 39 -2.04 -6.46 2.18
C ILE A 39 -1.28 -5.30 1.54
N VAL A 40 -0.98 -5.42 0.23
CA VAL A 40 -0.30 -4.38 -0.55
C VAL A 40 -1.13 -3.09 -0.54
N ALA A 41 -2.41 -3.17 -0.87
CA ALA A 41 -3.30 -1.99 -0.90
C ALA A 41 -3.37 -1.30 0.46
N ARG A 42 -3.57 -2.08 1.54
CA ARG A 42 -3.70 -1.56 2.90
C ARG A 42 -2.41 -0.86 3.35
N ILE A 43 -1.26 -1.51 3.19
CA ILE A 43 0.02 -0.93 3.61
C ILE A 43 0.39 0.27 2.74
N LEU A 44 0.21 0.19 1.42
CA LEU A 44 0.46 1.34 0.54
C LEU A 44 -0.41 2.54 0.90
N SER A 45 -1.64 2.35 1.38
CA SER A 45 -2.65 3.39 1.67
C SER A 45 -2.62 3.95 3.11
N SER A 46 -2.32 3.13 4.12
CA SER A 46 -2.33 3.56 5.53
C SER A 46 -1.08 3.18 6.33
N GLY A 47 -0.15 2.42 5.75
CA GLY A 47 1.08 1.98 6.41
C GLY A 47 1.94 3.14 6.90
N ASP A 48 2.60 2.92 8.03
CA ASP A 48 3.66 3.77 8.57
C ASP A 48 5.01 3.47 7.90
N TRP A 49 6.07 4.19 8.28
CA TRP A 49 7.39 4.00 7.68
C TRP A 49 7.92 2.57 7.80
N ASN A 50 7.66 1.88 8.92
CA ASN A 50 8.12 0.50 9.13
C ASN A 50 7.36 -0.47 8.22
N ALA A 51 6.04 -0.32 8.11
CA ALA A 51 5.21 -1.13 7.22
C ALA A 51 5.57 -0.91 5.75
N LEU A 52 5.79 0.35 5.34
CA LEU A 52 6.22 0.66 3.98
C LEU A 52 7.60 0.09 3.67
N THR A 53 8.56 0.20 4.60
CA THR A 53 9.90 -0.37 4.44
C THR A 53 9.85 -1.88 4.33
N TRP A 54 9.06 -2.55 5.17
CA TRP A 54 8.85 -3.99 5.07
C TRP A 54 8.26 -4.38 3.72
N LEU A 55 7.18 -3.73 3.29
CA LEU A 55 6.52 -4.04 2.02
C LEU A 55 7.48 -3.89 0.84
N ARG A 56 8.24 -2.78 0.81
CA ARG A 56 9.27 -2.56 -0.21
C ARG A 56 10.36 -3.61 -0.18
N SER A 57 10.84 -4.00 1.00
CA SER A 57 11.86 -5.05 1.13
C SER A 57 11.35 -6.44 0.71
N HIS A 58 10.06 -6.70 0.92
CA HIS A 58 9.45 -8.00 0.67
C HIS A 58 9.04 -8.20 -0.80
N THR A 59 8.68 -7.13 -1.51
CA THR A 59 8.20 -7.18 -2.91
C THR A 59 9.14 -6.58 -3.93
N GLY A 60 9.94 -5.59 -3.52
CA GLY A 60 10.77 -4.78 -4.39
C GLY A 60 10.03 -3.64 -5.08
N ASP A 61 10.79 -2.61 -5.43
CA ASP A 61 10.26 -1.37 -6.02
C ASP A 61 9.60 -1.60 -7.40
N ARG A 62 10.10 -2.58 -8.18
CA ARG A 62 9.50 -2.93 -9.49
C ARG A 62 8.07 -3.42 -9.34
N PHE A 63 7.83 -4.35 -8.41
CA PHE A 63 6.50 -4.88 -8.15
C PHE A 63 5.55 -3.76 -7.73
N LEU A 64 5.96 -2.91 -6.79
CA LEU A 64 5.12 -1.80 -6.31
C LEU A 64 4.81 -0.78 -7.40
N ARG A 65 5.79 -0.47 -8.27
CA ARG A 65 5.57 0.36 -9.45
C ARG A 65 4.50 -0.25 -10.35
N GLU A 66 4.66 -1.52 -10.72
CA GLU A 66 3.71 -2.23 -11.60
C GLU A 66 2.32 -2.29 -10.96
N TRP A 67 2.24 -2.55 -9.65
CA TRP A 67 1.00 -2.57 -8.89
C TRP A 67 0.28 -1.21 -8.90
N ILE A 68 1.00 -0.12 -8.62
CA ILE A 68 0.43 1.24 -8.62
C ILE A 68 0.01 1.66 -10.03
N GLU A 69 0.79 1.31 -11.05
CA GLU A 69 0.43 1.59 -12.44
C GLU A 69 -0.81 0.81 -12.89
N HIS A 70 -0.92 -0.46 -12.52
CA HIS A 70 -2.07 -1.32 -12.81
C HIS A 70 -3.34 -0.77 -12.16
N HIS A 71 -3.26 -0.38 -10.89
CA HIS A 71 -4.37 0.19 -10.13
C HIS A 71 -4.57 1.69 -10.39
N GLN A 72 -3.75 2.32 -11.25
CA GLN A 72 -3.83 3.74 -11.57
C GLN A 72 -3.78 4.65 -10.34
N GLY A 73 -3.04 4.23 -9.30
CA GLY A 73 -2.97 4.94 -8.02
C GLY A 73 -4.26 4.95 -7.19
N ASP A 74 -5.24 4.09 -7.52
CA ASP A 74 -6.48 3.97 -6.76
C ASP A 74 -6.24 3.55 -5.31
N GLY A 75 -7.10 4.02 -4.40
CA GLY A 75 -6.93 3.81 -2.96
C GLY A 75 -5.80 4.62 -2.31
N LEU A 76 -5.03 5.41 -3.06
CA LEU A 76 -3.99 6.30 -2.54
C LEU A 76 -4.46 7.75 -2.52
N SER A 77 -4.26 8.44 -1.40
CA SER A 77 -4.51 9.88 -1.34
C SER A 77 -3.52 10.65 -2.23
N PRO A 78 -3.87 11.86 -2.72
CA PRO A 78 -2.98 12.63 -3.59
C PRO A 78 -1.56 12.84 -3.04
N PRO A 79 -1.34 13.18 -1.75
CA PRO A 79 0.01 13.30 -1.20
C PRO A 79 0.77 11.97 -1.20
N ARG A 80 0.07 10.87 -0.94
CA ARG A 80 0.65 9.52 -0.90
C ARG A 80 1.05 9.02 -2.29
N LEU A 81 0.23 9.32 -3.30
CA LEU A 81 0.58 9.01 -4.68
C LEU A 81 1.79 9.83 -5.16
N ARG A 82 1.92 11.11 -4.75
CA ARG A 82 3.12 11.93 -5.01
C ARG A 82 4.37 11.41 -4.31
N PHE A 83 4.22 10.93 -3.08
CA PHE A 83 5.32 10.27 -2.38
C PHE A 83 5.83 9.07 -3.17
N TRP A 84 4.93 8.19 -3.62
CA TRP A 84 5.31 7.01 -4.40
C TRP A 84 5.83 7.34 -5.80
N GLU A 85 5.36 8.42 -6.41
CA GLU A 85 5.92 8.95 -7.65
C GLU A 85 7.42 9.21 -7.52
N LEU A 86 7.84 9.88 -6.44
CA LEU A 86 9.24 10.19 -6.18
C LEU A 86 10.06 8.94 -5.83
N ILE A 87 9.54 8.10 -4.93
CA ILE A 87 10.28 6.93 -4.43
C ILE A 87 10.47 5.86 -5.51
N LEU A 88 9.43 5.62 -6.32
CA LEU A 88 9.45 4.55 -7.32
C LEU A 88 9.77 5.07 -8.73
N GLY A 89 9.82 6.39 -8.93
CA GLY A 89 10.07 7.02 -10.23
C GLY A 89 8.90 6.89 -11.21
N LEU A 90 7.65 6.94 -10.71
CA LEU A 90 6.46 6.78 -11.55
C LEU A 90 6.40 7.89 -12.62
N PRO A 91 5.87 7.63 -13.84
CA PRO A 91 5.79 8.66 -14.87
C PRO A 91 4.89 9.83 -14.43
N HIS A 92 5.46 11.03 -14.28
CA HIS A 92 4.75 12.23 -13.81
C HIS A 92 3.43 12.50 -14.55
N ARG A 93 3.44 12.30 -15.87
CA ARG A 93 2.25 12.46 -16.72
C ARG A 93 1.13 11.48 -16.35
N LYS A 94 1.46 10.21 -16.05
CA LYS A 94 0.47 9.21 -15.61
C LYS A 94 -0.13 9.62 -14.26
N VAL A 95 0.73 9.99 -13.30
CA VAL A 95 0.29 10.42 -11.97
C VAL A 95 -0.64 11.63 -12.04
N ASN A 96 -0.30 12.65 -12.84
CA ASN A 96 -1.18 13.80 -13.04
C ASN A 96 -2.55 13.43 -13.61
N ASN A 97 -2.58 12.49 -14.56
CA ASN A 97 -3.82 12.02 -15.16
C ASN A 97 -4.71 11.30 -14.14
N TRP A 98 -4.13 10.45 -13.29
CA TRP A 98 -4.86 9.75 -12.23
C TRP A 98 -5.42 10.71 -11.20
N LEU A 99 -4.62 11.67 -10.73
CA LEU A 99 -5.07 12.73 -9.82
C LEU A 99 -6.20 13.60 -10.41
N ALA A 100 -6.14 13.87 -11.72
CA ALA A 100 -7.20 14.60 -12.41
C ALA A 100 -8.48 13.77 -12.54
N ALA A 101 -8.37 12.48 -12.84
CA ALA A 101 -9.50 11.56 -12.92
C ALA A 101 -10.21 11.42 -11.56
N GLU A 102 -9.46 11.31 -10.47
CA GLU A 102 -10.01 11.22 -9.12
C GLU A 102 -10.80 12.48 -8.73
N ARG A 103 -10.27 13.67 -9.03
CA ARG A 103 -11.00 14.94 -8.84
C ARG A 103 -12.33 14.97 -9.61
N ARG A 104 -12.36 14.45 -10.84
CA ARG A 104 -13.60 14.37 -11.64
C ARG A 104 -14.61 13.39 -11.03
N LYS A 105 -14.17 12.24 -10.51
CA LYS A 105 -15.04 11.28 -9.80
C LYS A 105 -15.70 11.93 -8.58
N ILE A 106 -14.93 12.65 -7.77
CA ILE A 106 -15.44 13.34 -6.57
C ILE A 106 -16.48 14.40 -6.96
N TRP A 107 -16.23 15.17 -8.03
CA TRP A 107 -17.19 16.16 -8.53
C TRP A 107 -18.48 15.49 -9.04
N GLY A 108 -18.36 14.42 -9.83
CA GLY A 108 -19.51 13.66 -10.35
C GLY A 108 -20.42 13.08 -9.26
N LYS A 109 -19.85 12.65 -8.12
CA LYS A 109 -20.62 12.16 -6.97
C LYS A 109 -21.42 13.24 -6.23
N ARG A 110 -21.10 14.52 -6.42
CA ARG A 110 -21.78 15.65 -5.74
C ARG A 110 -22.92 16.26 -6.56
N VAL A 111 -23.01 15.97 -7.85
CA VAL A 111 -24.00 16.55 -8.78
C VAL A 111 -25.17 15.62 -9.12
N ASN A 112 -25.29 14.47 -8.45
CA ASN A 112 -26.46 13.61 -8.57
C ASN A 112 -27.31 13.69 -7.28
N PRO A 113 -28.41 14.47 -7.27
CA PRO A 113 -29.40 14.45 -6.18
C PRO A 113 -30.20 13.14 -6.13
#